data_AF-A0A4R5FXV3-F1
#
_entry.id   AF-A0A4R5FXV3-F1
#
_cell.length_a   1.000
_cell.length_b   1.000
_cell.length_c   1.000
_cell.angle_alpha   90.00
_cell.angle_beta   90.00
_cell.angle_gamma   90.00
#
_symmetry.space_group_name_H-M   'P 1'
#
loop_
_entity.id
_entity.type
_entity.pdbx_description
1 polymer ?
#
loop_
_entity_poly.entity_id
_entity_poly.type
_entity_poly.pdbx_seq_one_letter_code
_entity_poly.pdbx_strand_id
1 'polypeptide(L)' 'MATPYIRDVPEPVAEAFKERAAEVGMSLSAYVAREPADITNVEIVGRLKARDRSQGPSTADILEAVTDGRR' A
#
# COMPACT_ATOMS: atom_id res chain seq x y z
N MET A 1 -20.66 7.13 16.45
CA MET A 1 -19.45 6.36 16.09
C MET A 1 -19.88 5.01 15.59
N ALA A 2 -19.50 4.64 14.37
CA ALA A 2 -19.75 3.31 13.84
C ALA A 2 -18.54 2.41 14.16
N THR A 3 -18.78 1.21 14.68
CA THR A 3 -17.74 0.20 14.89
C THR A 3 -17.74 -0.72 13.66
N PRO A 4 -16.76 -0.61 12.75
CA PRO A 4 -16.70 -1.48 11.58
C PRO A 4 -16.33 -2.91 11.99
N TYR A 5 -17.06 -3.89 11.47
CA TYR A 5 -16.72 -5.30 11.58
C TYR A 5 -16.03 -5.76 10.30
N ILE A 6 -14.72 -6.00 10.37
CA ILE A 6 -13.93 -6.52 9.27
C ILE A 6 -14.04 -8.06 9.31
N ARG A 7 -14.64 -8.64 8.26
CA ARG A 7 -14.87 -10.09 8.14
C ARG A 7 -13.90 -10.70 7.13
N ASP A 8 -13.78 -12.03 7.17
CA ASP A 8 -13.00 -12.83 6.23
C ASP A 8 -11.52 -12.42 6.13
N VAL A 9 -10.93 -11.98 7.26
CA VAL A 9 -9.50 -11.68 7.34
C VAL A 9 -8.74 -13.01 7.38
N PRO A 10 -7.80 -13.25 6.44
CA PRO A 10 -6.97 -14.45 6.51
C PRO A 10 -6.18 -14.49 7.83
N GLU A 11 -6.11 -15.66 8.46
CA GLU A 11 -5.40 -15.84 9.75
C GLU A 11 -3.96 -15.27 9.74
N PRO A 12 -3.13 -15.51 8.69
CA PRO A 12 -1.78 -14.96 8.66
C PRO A 12 -1.74 -13.44 8.69
N VAL A 13 -2.77 -12.79 8.14
CA VAL A 13 -2.88 -11.32 8.17
C VAL A 13 -3.25 -10.87 9.59
N ALA A 14 -4.22 -11.53 10.23
CA ALA A 14 -4.61 -11.21 11.60
C ALA A 14 -3.44 -11.31 12.58
N GLU A 15 -2.61 -12.36 12.47
CA GLU A 15 -1.41 -12.54 13.29
C GLU A 15 -0.38 -11.42 13.07
N ALA A 16 -0.07 -11.08 11.81
CA ALA A 16 0.85 -9.99 11.52
C ALA A 16 0.39 -8.63 12.09
N PHE A 17 -0.91 -8.37 12.14
CA PHE A 17 -1.45 -7.17 12.77
C PHE A 17 -1.39 -7.23 14.30
N LYS A 18 -1.56 -8.41 14.92
CA LYS A 18 -1.40 -8.59 16.38
C LYS A 18 0.05 -8.36 16.81
N GLU A 19 1.01 -8.92 16.07
CA GLU A 19 2.44 -8.73 16.33
C GLU A 19 2.82 -7.25 16.29
N ARG A 20 2.46 -6.55 15.21
CA ARG A 20 2.74 -5.11 15.08
C ARG A 20 2.06 -4.28 16.16
N ALA A 21 0.81 -4.61 16.53
CA ALA A 21 0.12 -3.93 17.62
C ALA A 21 0.85 -4.12 18.96
N ALA A 22 1.36 -5.33 19.23
CA ALA A 22 2.14 -5.63 20.42
C ALA A 22 3.49 -4.88 20.45
N GLU A 23 4.19 -4.80 19.31
CA GLU A 23 5.45 -4.04 19.18
C GLU A 23 5.29 -2.56 19.55
N VAL A 24 4.16 -1.94 19.19
CA VAL A 24 3.87 -0.54 19.52
C VAL A 24 3.11 -0.35 20.84
N GLY A 25 2.89 -1.44 21.60
CA GLY A 25 2.21 -1.41 22.90
C GLY A 25 0.72 -1.04 22.84
N MET A 26 0.05 -1.36 21.74
CA MET A 26 -1.36 -1.04 21.50
C MET A 26 -2.24 -2.29 21.45
N SER A 27 -3.53 -2.12 21.75
CA SER A 27 -4.50 -3.17 21.39
C SER A 27 -4.66 -3.25 19.88
N LEU A 28 -5.01 -4.43 19.35
CA LEU A 28 -5.26 -4.62 17.92
C LEU A 28 -6.32 -3.64 17.38
N SER A 29 -7.40 -3.41 18.14
CA SER A 29 -8.44 -2.46 17.75
C SER A 29 -7.94 -1.02 17.71
N ALA A 30 -7.10 -0.60 18.65
CA ALA A 30 -6.47 0.72 18.64
C ALA A 30 -5.46 0.86 17.49
N TYR A 31 -4.69 -0.20 17.22
CA TYR A 31 -3.71 -0.24 16.14
C TYR A 31 -4.37 -0.13 14.76
N VAL A 32 -5.47 -0.86 14.53
CA VAL A 32 -6.24 -0.80 13.28
C VAL A 32 -7.04 0.51 13.16
N ALA A 33 -7.57 1.02 14.27
CA ALA A 33 -8.30 2.29 14.31
C ALA A 33 -7.41 3.54 14.20
N ARG A 34 -6.10 3.40 14.42
CA ARG A 34 -5.09 4.45 14.17
C ARG A 34 -4.95 4.83 12.68
N GLU A 35 -5.78 4.21 11.83
CA GLU A 35 -5.94 4.50 10.41
C GLU A 35 -4.80 3.90 9.57
N PRO A 36 -5.08 3.27 8.42
CA PRO A 36 -4.04 2.83 7.48
C PRO A 36 -3.36 4.01 6.74
N ALA A 37 -3.36 5.21 7.32
CA ALA A 37 -2.91 6.45 6.71
C ALA A 37 -1.56 6.88 7.31
N ASP A 38 -0.50 6.21 6.88
CA ASP A 38 0.73 6.85 6.44
C ASP A 38 1.68 5.75 5.96
N ILE A 39 1.43 5.26 4.74
CA ILE A 39 2.59 4.78 4.00
C ILE A 39 3.50 5.99 3.84
N THR A 40 4.65 5.95 4.52
CA THR A 40 5.57 7.08 4.50
C THR A 40 6.07 7.30 3.05
N ASN A 41 6.40 8.54 2.68
CA ASN A 41 7.00 8.82 1.37
C ASN A 41 8.23 7.93 1.09
N VAL A 42 9.00 7.59 2.15
CA VAL A 42 10.14 6.67 2.07
C VAL A 42 9.69 5.28 1.63
N GLU A 43 8.60 4.77 2.20
CA GLU A 43 8.08 3.46 1.90
C GLU A 43 7.38 3.41 0.53
N ILE A 44 6.69 4.48 0.13
CA ILE A 44 6.19 4.65 -1.25
C ILE A 44 7.34 4.57 -2.24
N VAL A 45 8.41 5.35 -2.03
CA VAL A 45 9.58 5.38 -2.91
C VAL A 45 10.28 4.03 -2.94
N GLY A 46 10.41 3.36 -1.79
CA GLY A 46 10.96 2.01 -1.70
C GLY A 46 10.19 1.01 -2.55
N ARG A 47 8.85 0.99 -2.41
CA ARG A 47 7.97 0.14 -3.22
C ARG A 47 8.03 0.47 -4.70
N LEU A 48 8.04 1.76 -5.06
CA LEU A 48 8.14 2.19 -6.46
C LEU A 48 9.47 1.76 -7.10
N LYS A 49 10.58 1.82 -6.37
CA LYS A 49 11.90 1.39 -6.86
C LYS A 49 12.00 -0.13 -7.03
N ALA A 50 11.42 -0.88 -6.10
CA ALA A 50 11.44 -2.34 -6.14
C ALA A 50 10.47 -2.94 -7.16
N ARG A 51 9.51 -2.16 -7.67
CA ARG A 51 8.52 -2.63 -8.63
C ARG A 51 9.17 -2.93 -9.99
N ASP A 52 8.98 -4.14 -10.49
CA ASP A 52 9.35 -4.50 -11.85
C ASP A 52 8.51 -3.69 -12.86
N ARG A 53 9.20 -3.06 -13.81
CA ARG A 53 8.61 -2.24 -14.88
C ARG A 53 8.83 -2.87 -16.26
N SER A 54 9.30 -4.11 -16.32
CA SER A 54 9.53 -4.85 -17.57
C SER A 54 8.28 -4.99 -18.43
N GLN A 55 7.09 -5.03 -17.82
CA GLN A 55 5.78 -5.07 -18.48
C GLN A 55 5.17 -3.68 -18.72
N GLY A 56 5.92 -2.62 -18.44
CA GLY A 56 5.49 -1.24 -18.66
C GLY A 56 5.65 -0.80 -20.12
N PRO A 57 5.05 0.35 -20.49
CA PRO A 57 5.25 0.93 -21.82
C PRO A 57 6.73 1.21 -22.06
N SER A 58 7.18 0.87 -23.27
CA SER A 58 8.54 1.14 -23.72
C SER A 58 8.74 2.64 -23.96
N THR A 59 10.00 3.06 -24.08
CA THR A 59 10.33 4.44 -24.45
C THR A 59 9.69 4.84 -25.77
N ALA A 60 9.56 3.92 -26.73
CA ALA A 60 8.94 4.19 -28.02
C ALA A 60 7.44 4.49 -27.85
N ASP A 61 6.72 3.67 -27.08
CA ASP A 61 5.28 3.84 -26.81
C ASP A 61 5.01 5.19 -26.11
N ILE A 62 5.91 5.59 -25.20
CA ILE A 62 5.81 6.87 -24.50
C ILE A 62 5.99 8.04 -25.47
N LEU A 63 6.99 7.98 -26.35
CA LEU A 63 7.26 9.06 -27.31
C LEU A 63 6.16 9.20 -28.36
N GLU A 64 5.60 8.08 -28.81
CA GLU A 64 4.45 8.05 -29.71
C GLU A 64 3.24 8.75 -29.07
N ALA A 65 2.86 8.33 -27.86
CA ALA A 65 1.73 8.94 -27.13
C ALA A 65 1.92 10.45 -26.87
N VAL A 66 3.15 10.89 -26.57
CA VAL A 66 3.46 12.32 -26.40
C VAL A 66 3.34 13.10 -27.71
N THR A 67 3.69 12.48 -28.83
CA THR A 67 3.61 13.10 -30.16
C THR A 67 2.16 13.22 -30.61
N ASP A 68 1.35 12.18 -30.39
CA ASP A 68 -0.09 12.18 -30.66
C ASP A 68 -0.84 13.21 -29.83
N GLY A 69 -0.52 13.35 -28.54
CA GLY A 69 -1.16 14.34 -27.67
C GLY A 69 -0.81 15.80 -27.98
N ARG A 70 0.21 16.06 -28.81
CA ARG A 70 0.60 17.41 -29.25
C ARG A 70 -0.08 17.85 -30.54
N ARG A 71 -0.84 16.96 -31.17
CA ARG A 71 -1.57 17.21 -32.42
C ARG A 71 -3.02 17.62 -32.15
#